data_AF-A0A520EMF4-F1
#
_entry.id   AF-A0A520EMF4-F1
#
_cell.length_a   1.000
_cell.length_b   1.000
_cell.length_c   1.000
_cell.angle_alpha   90.00
_cell.angle_beta   90.00
_cell.angle_gamma   90.00
#
_symmetry.space_group_name_H-M   'P 1'
#
loop_
_entity.id
_entity.type
_entity.pdbx_description
1 polymer ?
#
loop_
_entity_poly.entity_id
_entity_poly.type
_entity_poly.pdbx_seq_one_letter_code
_entity_poly.pdbx_strand_id
1 'polypeptide(L)' 'MAIPKDPAWVHNLRAHPAIDIETPGDGGIRTVAVDADEIPESEWDRQWQKFLDASDGFAKYTETAEGRRFPIFRLTPTAR' A
#
# COMPACT_ATOMS: atom_id res chain seq x y z
N MET A 1 -7.70 24.37 0.05
CA MET A 1 -7.07 23.19 0.69
C MET A 1 -6.25 22.48 -0.37
N ALA A 2 -5.01 22.11 -0.08
CA ALA A 2 -4.22 21.35 -1.04
C ALA A 2 -4.75 19.91 -1.07
N ILE A 3 -5.23 19.46 -2.23
CA ILE A 3 -5.54 18.05 -2.49
C ILE A 3 -4.31 17.24 -2.06
N PRO A 4 -4.42 16.25 -1.16
CA PRO A 4 -3.27 15.43 -0.80
C PRO A 4 -2.75 14.75 -2.06
N LYS A 5 -1.60 15.23 -2.56
CA LYS A 5 -0.89 14.57 -3.64
C LYS A 5 -0.44 13.20 -3.14
N ASP A 6 -0.33 12.25 -4.06
CA ASP A 6 0.29 10.98 -3.75
C ASP A 6 1.64 11.22 -3.05
N PRO A 7 1.92 10.50 -1.95
CA PRO A 7 3.24 10.53 -1.35
C PRO A 7 4.33 10.23 -2.39
N ALA A 8 5.51 10.80 -2.22
CA ALA A 8 6.62 10.61 -3.17
C ALA A 8 6.94 9.12 -3.43
N TRP A 9 6.80 8.27 -2.42
CA TRP A 9 7.04 6.82 -2.56
C TRP A 9 6.11 6.16 -3.58
N VAL A 10 4.88 6.65 -3.78
CA VAL A 10 3.95 6.08 -4.78
C VAL A 10 4.54 6.22 -6.18
N HIS A 11 5.11 7.39 -6.48
CA HIS A 11 5.76 7.63 -7.76
C HIS A 11 6.99 6.74 -7.94
N ASN A 12 7.76 6.53 -6.87
CA ASN A 12 8.92 5.65 -6.90
C ASN A 12 8.50 4.19 -7.17
N LEU A 13 7.45 3.68 -6.51
CA LEU A 13 6.98 2.31 -6.73
C LEU A 13 6.45 2.08 -8.15
N ARG A 14 5.71 3.06 -8.71
CA ARG A 14 5.23 3.00 -10.09
C ARG A 14 6.38 2.97 -11.11
N ALA A 15 7.52 3.62 -10.81
CA ALA A 15 8.69 3.65 -11.68
C ALA A 15 9.64 2.46 -11.46
N HIS A 16 9.74 1.99 -10.22
CA HIS A 16 10.70 0.98 -9.76
C HIS A 16 9.99 0.02 -8.77
N PRO A 17 9.27 -1.00 -9.28
CA PRO A 17 8.42 -1.85 -8.45
C PRO A 17 9.19 -2.92 -7.65
N ALA A 18 10.40 -3.28 -8.10
CA ALA A 18 11.27 -4.20 -7.37
C ALA A 18 11.95 -3.47 -6.20
N ILE A 19 11.57 -3.82 -4.98
CA ILE A 19 12.03 -3.16 -3.74
C ILE A 19 12.35 -4.20 -2.67
N ASP A 20 13.05 -3.75 -1.61
CA ASP A 20 13.21 -4.50 -0.38
C ASP A 20 12.29 -3.94 0.71
N ILE A 21 11.71 -4.82 1.52
CA ILE A 21 10.96 -4.46 2.73
C ILE A 21 11.56 -5.13 3.97
N GLU A 22 11.41 -4.47 5.11
CA GLU A 22 11.78 -5.03 6.42
C GLU A 22 10.54 -5.60 7.11
N THR A 23 10.62 -6.85 7.55
CA THR A 23 9.54 -7.53 8.27
C THR A 23 10.08 -8.17 9.55
N PRO A 24 9.27 -8.27 10.63
CA PRO A 24 9.64 -9.08 11.78
C PRO A 24 9.84 -10.55 11.38
N GLY A 25 10.88 -11.19 11.92
CA GLY A 25 11.19 -12.61 11.76
C GLY A 25 11.70 -13.24 13.06
N ASP A 26 12.13 -14.50 13.00
CA ASP A 26 12.58 -15.25 14.18
C ASP A 26 13.82 -14.60 14.80
N GLY A 27 13.60 -13.87 15.90
CA GLY A 27 14.67 -13.22 16.68
C GLY A 27 15.19 -11.89 16.12
N GLY A 28 14.53 -11.28 15.12
CA GLY A 28 14.99 -9.99 14.59
C GLY A 28 14.18 -9.43 13.41
N ILE A 29 14.74 -8.42 12.74
CA ILE A 29 14.21 -7.87 11.49
C ILE A 29 14.87 -8.63 10.33
N ARG A 30 14.07 -9.04 9.35
CA ARG A 30 14.57 -9.60 8.09
C ARG A 30 14.21 -8.70 6.92
N THR A 31 15.11 -8.62 5.95
CA THR A 31 14.87 -7.97 4.66
C THR A 31 14.30 -8.99 3.69
N VAL A 32 13.24 -8.61 2.98
CA VAL A 32 12.55 -9.44 1.98
C VAL A 32 12.45 -8.65 0.69
N ALA A 33 12.99 -9.22 -0.39
CA ALA A 33 12.82 -8.68 -1.74
C ALA A 33 11.39 -8.95 -2.23
N VAL A 34 10.72 -7.91 -2.74
CA VAL A 34 9.34 -7.97 -3.23
C VAL A 34 9.18 -7.19 -4.53
N ASP A 35 8.20 -7.60 -5.33
CA ASP A 35 7.65 -6.79 -6.41
C ASP A 35 6.37 -6.10 -5.92
N ALA A 36 6.29 -4.78 -6.14
CA ALA A 36 5.17 -3.94 -5.74
C ALA A 36 4.29 -3.57 -6.95
N ASP A 37 3.08 -4.11 -7.01
CA ASP A 37 2.12 -3.83 -8.08
C ASP A 37 0.92 -3.04 -7.56
N GLU A 38 0.62 -1.89 -8.18
CA GLU A 38 -0.62 -1.17 -7.89
C GLU A 38 -1.82 -2.00 -8.36
N ILE A 39 -2.80 -2.19 -7.48
CA ILE A 39 -3.96 -3.02 -7.81
C ILE A 39 -4.84 -2.36 -8.89
N PRO A 40 -5.50 -3.13 -9.75
CA PRO A 40 -6.47 -2.59 -10.68
C PRO A 40 -7.63 -1.92 -9.95
N GLU A 41 -8.21 -0.89 -10.59
CA GLU A 41 -9.37 -0.16 -10.04
C GLU A 41 -10.56 -1.09 -9.72
N SER A 42 -10.78 -2.13 -10.54
CA SER A 42 -11.83 -3.12 -10.33
C SER A 42 -11.65 -3.96 -9.05
N GLU A 43 -10.44 -4.02 -8.50
CA GLU A 43 -10.15 -4.73 -7.25
C GLU A 43 -10.14 -3.82 -6.03
N TRP A 44 -10.22 -2.50 -6.23
CA TRP A 44 -9.95 -1.50 -5.20
C TRP A 44 -10.90 -1.62 -4.01
N ASP A 45 -12.22 -1.63 -4.26
CA ASP A 45 -13.22 -1.67 -3.19
C ASP A 45 -13.05 -2.92 -2.30
N ARG A 46 -12.72 -4.06 -2.92
CA ARG A 46 -12.47 -5.33 -2.22
C ARG A 46 -11.22 -5.26 -1.34
N GLN A 47 -10.14 -4.63 -1.79
CA GLN A 47 -8.94 -4.51 -0.96
C GLN A 47 -9.11 -3.44 0.12
N TRP A 48 -9.78 -2.33 -0.19
CA TRP A 48 -10.07 -1.27 0.78
C TRP A 48 -10.89 -1.80 1.96
N GLN A 49 -11.86 -2.67 1.71
CA GLN A 49 -12.64 -3.31 2.77
C GLN A 49 -11.75 -4.04 3.79
N LYS A 50 -10.68 -4.71 3.35
CA LYS A 50 -9.75 -5.40 4.27
C LYS A 50 -9.03 -4.44 5.22
N PHE A 51 -8.74 -3.21 4.78
CA PHE A 51 -8.14 -2.19 5.65
C PHE A 51 -9.14 -1.70 6.70
N LEU A 52 -10.40 -1.52 6.30
CA LEU A 52 -11.48 -1.16 7.23
C LEU A 52 -11.70 -2.27 8.27
N ASP A 53 -11.71 -3.54 7.83
CA ASP A 53 -11.87 -4.69 8.72
C ASP A 53 -10.70 -4.85 9.70
N ALA A 54 -9.49 -4.41 9.31
CA ALA A 54 -8.29 -4.49 10.15
C ALA A 54 -8.20 -3.37 11.18
N SER A 55 -8.69 -2.17 10.88
CA SER A 55 -8.69 -1.05 11.82
C SER A 55 -9.64 0.08 11.43
N ASP A 56 -10.47 0.49 12.39
CA ASP A 56 -11.32 1.70 12.31
C ASP A 56 -10.52 2.98 12.03
N GLY A 57 -9.21 3.00 12.30
CA GLY A 57 -8.33 4.11 11.98
C GLY A 57 -8.28 4.41 10.48
N PHE A 58 -8.47 3.40 9.62
CA PHE A 58 -8.48 3.60 8.17
C PHE A 58 -9.75 4.30 7.67
N ALA A 59 -10.88 4.12 8.37
CA ALA A 59 -12.13 4.80 8.02
C ALA A 59 -11.97 6.33 8.07
N LYS A 60 -11.18 6.83 9.02
CA LYS A 60 -10.91 8.28 9.17
C LYS A 60 -10.18 8.90 7.98
N TYR A 61 -9.38 8.13 7.23
CA TYR A 61 -8.74 8.66 6.03
C TYR A 61 -9.76 9.04 4.95
N THR A 62 -10.91 8.36 4.90
CA THR A 62 -11.97 8.67 3.93
C THR A 62 -12.65 10.02 4.22
N GLU A 63 -12.69 10.45 5.49
CA GLU A 63 -13.33 11.70 5.91
C GLU A 63 -12.67 12.94 5.28
N THR A 64 -11.38 12.86 4.96
CA THR A 64 -10.59 13.97 4.39
C THR A 64 -10.15 13.71 2.95
N ALA A 65 -10.55 12.57 2.37
CA ALA A 65 -10.07 12.13 1.05
C ALA A 65 -10.73 12.86 -0.13
N GLU A 66 -11.78 13.65 0.09
CA GLU A 66 -12.54 14.37 -0.96
C GLU A 66 -12.94 13.47 -2.15
N GLY A 67 -13.29 12.21 -1.88
CA GLY A 67 -13.69 11.22 -2.90
C GLY A 67 -12.54 10.56 -3.66
N ARG A 68 -11.28 10.83 -3.30
CA ARG A 68 -10.11 10.20 -3.92
C ARG A 68 -9.93 8.75 -3.45
N ARG A 69 -9.62 7.85 -4.39
CA ARG A 69 -9.12 6.51 -4.08
C ARG A 69 -7.64 6.55 -3.71
N PHE A 70 -7.28 6.00 -2.55
CA PHE A 70 -5.88 5.87 -2.14
C PHE A 70 -5.18 4.78 -2.97
N PRO A 71 -3.94 5.00 -3.43
CA PRO A 71 -3.17 3.94 -4.08
C PRO A 71 -3.00 2.74 -3.15
N ILE A 72 -3.27 1.54 -3.65
CA ILE A 72 -3.06 0.28 -2.91
C ILE A 72 -2.10 -0.57 -3.73
N PHE A 73 -1.00 -0.98 -3.10
CA PHE A 73 0.01 -1.83 -3.71
C PHE A 73 -0.03 -3.23 -3.10
N ARG A 74 0.06 -4.24 -3.96
CA ARG A 74 0.30 -5.63 -3.58
C ARG A 74 1.81 -5.86 -3.56
N LEU A 75 2.31 -6.37 -2.44
CA LEU A 75 3.72 -6.75 -2.30
C LEU A 75 3.83 -8.27 -2.45
N THR A 76 4.60 -8.73 -3.42
CA THR A 76 4.79 -10.15 -3.72
C THR A 76 6.26 -10.53 -3.53
N PRO A 77 6.60 -11.44 -2.60
CA PRO A 77 7.98 -11.90 -2.44
C PRO A 77 8.56 -12.48 -3.73
N THR A 78 9.78 -12.08 -4.08
CA THR A 78 10.47 -12.52 -5.31
C THR A 78 11.43 -13.68 -5.06
N ALA A 79 11.87 -13.86 -3.82
CA ALA A 79 12.64 -15.02 -3.39
C ALA A 79 11.71 -16.19 -3.01
N ARG A 80 12.09 -17.42 -3.42
CA ARG A 80 11.43 -18.67 -3.01
C ARG A 80 11.90 -19.14 -1.64
#